data_AF-A0A6L3X4H9-F1
#
_entry.id   AF-A0A6L3X4H9-F1
#
_cell.length_a   1.000
_cell.length_b   1.000
_cell.length_c   1.000
_cell.angle_alpha   90.00
_cell.angle_beta   90.00
_cell.angle_gamma   90.00
#
_symmetry.space_group_name_H-M   'P 1'
#
loop_
_entity.id
_entity.type
_entity.pdbx_description
1 polymer ?
#
loop_
_entity_poly.entity_id
_entity_poly.type
_entity_poly.pdbx_seq_one_letter_code
_entity_poly.pdbx_strand_id
1 'polypeptide(L)' 'MTDSAITKKSKRSIWIPLLVLITLAACATAGYSYWRMQQEPSSAAAKAEAPPPPAPVFYPLDTFTVNLGDADRVLYVGVT' A
#
# COMPACT_ATOMS: atom_id res chain seq x y z
N MET A 1 41.84 48.74 37.49
CA MET A 1 40.61 49.18 36.80
C MET A 1 40.07 48.00 36.02
N THR A 2 39.01 47.37 36.51
CA THR A 2 38.36 46.21 35.90
C THR A 2 37.29 46.71 34.94
N ASP A 3 37.61 46.76 33.65
CA ASP A 3 36.66 47.12 32.60
C ASP A 3 35.80 45.90 32.27
N SER A 4 34.58 45.86 32.81
CA SER A 4 33.58 44.87 32.44
C SER A 4 32.94 45.31 31.12
N ALA A 5 33.47 44.81 30.00
CA ALA A 5 32.83 44.97 28.71
C ALA A 5 31.51 44.19 28.70
N ILE A 6 30.41 44.86 29.08
CA ILE A 6 29.06 44.39 28.81
C ILE A 6 28.88 44.36 27.29
N THR A 7 29.08 43.19 26.72
CA THR A 7 28.71 42.94 25.32
C THR A 7 27.19 43.04 25.25
N LYS A 8 26.68 44.06 24.55
CA LYS A 8 25.24 44.23 24.30
C LYS A 8 24.77 43.04 23.48
N LYS A 9 24.29 41.97 24.13
CA LYS A 9 23.83 40.73 23.48
C LYS A 9 22.74 41.11 22.48
N SER A 10 23.09 41.16 21.20
CA SER A 10 22.15 41.59 20.18
C SER A 10 20.98 40.61 20.14
N LYS A 11 19.75 41.13 19.98
CA LYS A 11 18.53 40.31 19.87
C LYS A 11 18.74 39.15 18.88
N ARG A 12 19.49 39.39 17.79
CA ARG A 12 19.85 38.38 16.77
C ARG A 12 20.48 37.10 17.35
N SER A 13 21.24 37.17 18.45
CA SER A 13 21.86 35.97 19.06
C SER A 13 20.83 34.96 19.59
N ILE A 14 19.65 35.41 20.01
CA ILE A 14 18.54 34.51 20.42
C ILE A 14 17.61 34.20 19.23
N TRP A 15 17.43 35.15 18.33
CA TRP A 15 16.48 35.02 17.21
C TRP A 15 16.99 34.10 16.10
N ILE A 16 18.30 34.08 15.84
CA ILE A 16 18.90 33.20 14.84
C ILE A 16 18.71 31.71 15.21
N PRO A 17 19.09 31.23 16.41
CA PRO A 17 18.86 29.82 16.76
C PRO A 17 17.37 29.48 16.85
N LEU A 18 16.52 30.42 17.27
CA LEU A 18 15.07 30.23 17.27
C LEU A 18 14.52 30.04 15.85
N LEU A 19 14.95 30.86 14.88
CA LEU A 19 14.57 30.69 13.48
C LEU A 19 15.06 29.36 12.92
N VAL A 20 16.29 28.95 13.23
CA VAL A 20 16.82 27.65 12.81
C VAL A 20 15.96 26.50 13.34
N LEU A 21 15.55 26.55 14.62
CA LEU A 21 14.65 25.56 15.21
C LEU A 21 13.30 25.50 14.50
N ILE A 22 12.71 26.65 14.18
CA ILE A 22 11.44 26.72 13.45
C ILE A 22 11.60 26.14 12.04
N THR A 23 12.69 26.48 11.34
CA THR A 23 12.94 25.93 9.99
C THR A 23 13.13 24.42 10.01
N LEU A 24 13.83 23.87 11.01
CA LEU A 24 13.99 22.42 11.18
C LEU A 24 12.65 21.73 11.47
N ALA A 25 11.82 22.32 12.34
CA ALA A 25 10.49 21.81 12.64
C ALA A 25 9.56 21.84 11.40
N ALA A 26 9.62 22.91 10.61
CA ALA A 26 8.88 23.03 9.36
C ALA A 26 9.33 21.99 8.33
N CYS A 27 10.64 21.76 8.16
CA CYS A 27 11.16 20.73 7.27
C CYS A 27 10.76 19.31 7.71
N ALA A 28 10.83 19.02 9.01
CA ALA A 28 10.45 17.71 9.54
C ALA A 28 8.94 17.45 9.34
N THR A 29 8.08 18.44 9.59
CA THR A 29 6.63 18.30 9.40
C THR A 29 6.24 18.20 7.94
N ALA A 30 6.86 18.96 7.04
CA ALA A 30 6.63 18.87 5.60
C ALA A 30 7.12 17.53 5.01
N GLY A 31 8.29 17.06 5.42
CA GLY A 31 8.81 15.76 5.01
C GLY A 31 7.94 14.60 5.51
N TYR A 32 7.51 14.66 6.78
CA TYR A 32 6.63 13.65 7.36
C TYR A 32 5.24 13.66 6.73
N SER A 33 4.65 14.83 6.48
CA SER A 33 3.34 14.91 5.82
C SER A 33 3.40 14.36 4.39
N TYR A 34 4.47 14.66 3.63
CA TYR A 34 4.69 14.08 2.31
C TYR A 34 4.86 12.56 2.36
N TRP A 35 5.70 12.06 3.26
CA TRP A 35 5.90 10.61 3.44
C TRP A 35 4.61 9.91 3.88
N ARG A 36 3.79 10.54 4.74
CA ARG A 36 2.49 10.02 5.18
C ARG A 36 1.46 10.05 4.05
N MET A 37 1.47 11.06 3.18
CA MET A 37 0.62 11.11 1.99
C MET A 37 0.99 10.04 0.96
N GLN A 38 2.27 9.71 0.81
CA GLN A 38 2.73 8.62 -0.07
C GLN A 38 2.42 7.21 0.50
N GLN A 39 2.15 7.11 1.80
CA GLN A 39 1.75 5.86 2.45
C GLN A 39 0.25 5.65 2.52
N GLU A 40 -0.56 6.69 2.33
CA GLU A 40 -1.97 6.48 2.04
C GLU A 40 -2.00 5.58 0.80
N PRO A 41 -2.44 4.31 0.91
CA PRO A 41 -2.51 3.45 -0.24
C PRO A 41 -3.35 4.18 -1.26
N SER A 42 -2.86 4.27 -2.50
CA SER A 42 -3.60 4.71 -3.68
C SER A 42 -4.91 3.92 -3.77
N SER A 43 -5.89 4.35 -2.99
CA SER A 43 -7.25 3.83 -2.87
C SER A 43 -8.23 4.84 -3.47
N ALA A 44 -7.71 6.01 -3.89
CA ALA A 44 -8.41 7.01 -4.68
C ALA A 44 -8.00 7.00 -6.16
N ALA A 45 -7.11 6.10 -6.60
CA ALA A 45 -7.38 5.46 -7.87
C ALA A 45 -8.60 4.60 -7.57
N ALA A 46 -9.78 5.09 -7.94
CA ALA A 46 -10.93 4.21 -8.14
C ALA A 46 -10.36 3.03 -8.90
N LYS A 47 -10.18 1.93 -8.17
CA LYS A 47 -9.76 0.66 -8.72
C LYS A 47 -10.91 0.38 -9.67
N ALA A 48 -10.74 0.78 -10.93
CA ALA A 48 -11.67 0.43 -11.97
C ALA A 48 -11.73 -1.08 -11.83
N GLU A 49 -12.86 -1.54 -11.27
CA GLU A 49 -13.06 -2.94 -10.95
C GLU A 49 -12.74 -3.64 -12.25
N ALA A 50 -11.62 -4.37 -12.29
CA ALA A 50 -11.28 -5.14 -13.47
C ALA A 50 -12.52 -5.98 -13.76
N PRO A 51 -13.03 -5.99 -15.00
CA PRO A 51 -14.28 -6.67 -15.30
C PRO A 51 -14.19 -8.08 -14.73
N PRO A 52 -15.26 -8.56 -14.05
CA PRO A 52 -15.21 -9.84 -13.37
C PRO A 52 -14.73 -10.90 -14.36
N PRO A 53 -13.88 -11.85 -13.90
CA PRO A 53 -13.39 -12.90 -14.78
C PRO A 53 -14.59 -13.60 -15.42
N PRO A 54 -14.48 -13.98 -16.71
CA PRO A 54 -15.57 -14.65 -17.40
C PRO A 54 -15.98 -15.91 -16.61
N ALA A 55 -17.28 -16.14 -16.53
CA ALA A 55 -17.80 -17.31 -15.83
C ALA A 55 -17.22 -18.61 -16.42
N PRO A 56 -16.89 -19.60 -15.58
CA PRO A 56 -16.45 -20.91 -16.07
C PRO A 56 -17.50 -21.50 -17.01
N VAL A 57 -17.04 -22.00 -18.16
CA VAL A 57 -17.88 -22.68 -19.14
C VAL A 57 -17.76 -24.18 -18.90
N PHE A 58 -18.85 -24.80 -18.45
CA PHE A 58 -18.95 -26.25 -18.31
C PHE A 58 -19.49 -26.84 -19.63
N TYR A 59 -18.79 -27.82 -20.17
CA TYR A 59 -19.20 -28.51 -21.39
C TYR A 59 -19.69 -29.91 -21.02
N PRO A 60 -20.97 -30.24 -21.27
CA PRO A 60 -21.49 -31.56 -20.94
C PRO A 60 -20.83 -32.60 -21.85
N LEU A 61 -20.32 -33.67 -21.23
CA LEU A 61 -19.82 -34.84 -21.95
C LEU A 61 -20.86 -35.94 -21.95
N ASP A 62 -20.92 -36.68 -23.04
CA ASP A 62 -21.71 -37.90 -23.12
C ASP A 62 -21.22 -38.92 -22.09
N THR A 63 -22.16 -39.69 -21.53
CA THR A 63 -21.84 -40.68 -20.50
C THR A 63 -20.97 -41.79 -21.08
N PHE A 64 -19.84 -42.03 -20.42
CA PHE A 64 -18.93 -43.13 -20.79
C PHE A 64 -19.46 -44.45 -20.25
N THR A 65 -19.38 -45.49 -21.07
CA THR A 65 -19.70 -46.87 -20.69
C THR A 65 -18.43 -47.70 -20.72
N VAL A 66 -18.02 -48.24 -19.58
CA VAL A 66 -16.76 -48.98 -19.45
C VAL A 66 -17.04 -50.37 -18.87
N ASN A 67 -16.50 -51.41 -19.50
CA ASN A 67 -16.55 -52.78 -18.96
C ASN A 67 -15.58 -52.90 -17.77
N LEU A 68 -16.04 -53.45 -16.65
CA LEU A 68 -15.13 -53.83 -15.57
C LEU A 68 -14.52 -55.20 -15.87
N GLY A 69 -13.36 -55.48 -15.26
CA GLY A 69 -12.60 -56.72 -15.50
C GLY A 69 -13.37 -58.01 -15.19
N ASP A 70 -14.38 -57.97 -14.32
CA ASP A 70 -15.33 -59.06 -14.12
C ASP A 70 -16.48 -58.94 -15.13
N ALA A 71 -16.67 -59.99 -15.93
CA ALA A 71 -17.41 -60.00 -17.20
C ALA A 71 -18.91 -59.67 -17.17
N ASP A 72 -19.48 -59.30 -16.02
CA ASP A 72 -20.92 -59.03 -15.86
C ASP A 72 -21.21 -57.63 -15.30
N ARG A 73 -20.22 -56.73 -15.26
CA ARG A 73 -20.36 -55.40 -14.69
C ARG A 73 -19.94 -54.31 -15.66
N VAL A 74 -20.76 -53.26 -15.73
CA VAL A 74 -20.53 -52.06 -16.54
C VAL A 74 -20.57 -50.83 -15.63
N LEU A 75 -19.63 -49.91 -15.85
CA LEU A 75 -19.56 -48.61 -15.17
C LEU A 75 -20.05 -47.52 -16.12
N TYR A 76 -21.04 -46.76 -15.68
CA TYR A 76 -21.50 -45.55 -16.34
C TYR A 76 -20.89 -44.33 -15.64
N VAL A 77 -20.11 -43.53 -16.34
CA VAL A 77 -19.45 -42.33 -15.79
C VAL A 77 -19.94 -41.08 -16.52
N GLY A 78 -20.57 -40.17 -15.80
CA GLY A 78 -20.86 -38.81 -16.27
C GLY A 78 -19.79 -37.85 -15.78
N VAL A 79 -19.31 -36.96 -16.66
CA VAL A 79 -18.34 -35.90 -16.36
C VAL A 79 -18.93 -34.58 -16.82
N THR A 80 -18.87 -33.55 -15.98
CA THR A 80 -19.37 -32.20 -16.24
C THR A 80 -18.38 -31.14 -15.80
#